data_AF-A0AAJ1TSR1-F1
#
_entry.id   AF-A0AAJ1TSR1-F1
#
_cell.length_a   1.000
_cell.length_b   1.000
_cell.length_c   1.000
_cell.angle_alpha   90.00
_cell.angle_beta   90.00
_cell.angle_gamma   90.00
#
_symmetry.space_group_name_H-M   'P 1'
#
loop_
_entity.id
_entity.type
_entity.pdbx_description
1 polymer ?
#
loop_
_entity_poly.entity_id
_entity_poly.type
_entity_poly.pdbx_seq_one_letter_code
_entity_poly.pdbx_strand_id
1 'polypeptide(L)'
;MGTFPDPVAERIEACDRTDAALETVLSEILKLRAVLAALRVDLVAQRSGEVTGPVPERPQGRPSRKAGSVAAKQAPRLRSRVAQIIVDALVAAGDAGLSGMELNKIVAEQGFSKDSSEKAKVSIKRLKLARHDRIATHWYAAGKGPKRIPGEG
;
A
#
# COMPACT_ATOMS: atom_id res chain seq x y z
N MET A 1 -61.04 1.24 -13.66
CA MET A 1 -60.09 1.50 -14.76
C MET A 1 -58.72 1.62 -14.12
N GLY A 2 -57.86 0.61 -14.26
CA GLY A 2 -56.48 0.69 -13.79
C GLY A 2 -55.63 1.42 -14.81
N THR A 3 -55.08 2.57 -14.44
CA THR A 3 -54.03 3.25 -15.21
C THR A 3 -52.79 2.37 -15.19
N PHE A 4 -52.49 1.73 -16.31
CA PHE A 4 -51.22 1.05 -16.51
C PHE A 4 -50.12 2.12 -16.57
N PRO A 5 -49.06 2.02 -15.74
CA PRO A 5 -47.96 2.98 -15.80
C PRO A 5 -47.28 2.92 -17.16
N ASP A 6 -46.91 4.10 -17.69
CA ASP A 6 -46.17 4.21 -18.94
C ASP A 6 -44.76 3.62 -18.74
N PRO A 7 -44.38 2.56 -19.48
CA PRO A 7 -43.09 1.91 -19.31
C PRO A 7 -41.90 2.83 -19.62
N VAL A 8 -42.11 3.93 -20.35
CA VAL A 8 -41.07 4.94 -20.58
C VAL A 8 -40.85 5.80 -19.34
N ALA A 9 -41.93 6.21 -18.67
CA ALA A 9 -41.87 6.99 -17.44
C ALA A 9 -41.17 6.22 -16.31
N GLU A 10 -41.48 4.93 -16.15
CA GLU A 10 -40.84 4.07 -15.15
C GLU A 10 -39.33 3.92 -15.39
N ARG A 11 -38.90 3.87 -16.66
CA ARG A 11 -37.48 3.82 -17.02
C ARG A 11 -36.76 5.13 -16.74
N ILE A 12 -37.40 6.27 -16.97
CA ILE A 12 -36.84 7.59 -16.66
C ILE A 12 -36.66 7.72 -15.14
N GLU A 13 -37.67 7.37 -14.34
CA GLU A 13 -37.57 7.40 -12.87
C GLU A 13 -36.53 6.41 -12.32
N ALA A 14 -36.31 5.28 -12.99
CA ALA A 14 -35.23 4.36 -12.66
C ALA A 14 -33.85 4.97 -12.94
N CYS A 15 -33.67 5.62 -14.09
CA CYS A 15 -32.44 6.34 -14.43
C CYS A 15 -32.15 7.47 -13.44
N ASP A 16 -33.15 8.29 -13.11
CA ASP A 16 -33.00 9.41 -12.16
C ASP A 16 -32.61 8.91 -10.77
N ARG A 17 -33.16 7.78 -10.32
CA ARG A 17 -32.76 7.15 -9.05
C ARG A 17 -31.33 6.64 -9.08
N THR A 18 -30.90 6.05 -10.19
CA THR A 18 -29.51 5.62 -10.33
C THR A 18 -28.55 6.80 -10.39
N ASP A 19 -28.91 7.88 -11.06
CA ASP A 19 -28.09 9.09 -11.16
C ASP A 19 -27.93 9.76 -9.79
N ALA A 20 -29.02 9.88 -9.01
CA ALA A 20 -28.96 10.38 -7.64
C ALA A 20 -28.08 9.51 -6.71
N ALA A 21 -28.13 8.19 -6.88
CA ALA A 21 -27.26 7.26 -6.15
C ALA A 21 -25.79 7.44 -6.55
N LEU A 22 -25.50 7.61 -7.85
CA LEU A 22 -24.16 7.87 -8.35
C LEU A 22 -23.59 9.19 -7.80
N GLU A 23 -24.37 10.26 -7.81
CA GLU A 23 -23.97 11.56 -7.25
C GLU A 23 -23.64 11.47 -5.75
N THR A 24 -24.41 10.67 -5.01
CA THR A 24 -24.18 10.42 -3.58
C THR A 24 -22.84 9.71 -3.37
N VAL A 25 -22.56 8.66 -4.15
CA VAL A 25 -21.31 7.90 -4.07
C VAL A 25 -20.11 8.77 -4.51
N LEU A 26 -20.25 9.57 -5.56
CA LEU A 26 -19.21 10.50 -6.01
C LEU A 26 -18.86 11.50 -4.93
N SER A 27 -19.88 12.07 -4.27
CA SER A 27 -19.70 13.00 -3.14
C SER A 27 -18.94 12.34 -1.99
N GLU A 28 -19.22 11.09 -1.68
CA GLU A 28 -18.51 10.34 -0.64
C GLU A 28 -17.05 10.05 -1.03
N ILE A 29 -16.80 9.65 -2.27
CA ILE A 29 -15.43 9.45 -2.79
C ILE A 29 -14.61 10.74 -2.68
N LEU A 30 -15.19 11.90 -3.01
CA LEU A 30 -14.51 13.18 -2.89
C LEU A 30 -14.19 13.53 -1.43
N LYS A 31 -15.13 13.30 -0.51
CA LYS A 31 -14.89 13.48 0.94
C LYS A 31 -13.75 12.59 1.44
N LEU A 32 -13.76 11.31 1.08
CA LEU A 32 -12.71 10.36 1.47
C LEU A 32 -11.34 10.75 0.90
N ARG A 33 -11.30 11.23 -0.34
CA ARG A 33 -10.06 11.75 -0.95
C ARG A 33 -9.50 12.96 -0.20
N ALA A 34 -10.36 13.87 0.25
CA ALA A 34 -9.94 15.02 1.05
C ALA A 34 -9.36 14.58 2.40
N VAL A 35 -10.01 13.64 3.08
CA VAL A 35 -9.50 13.06 4.35
C VAL A 35 -8.14 12.38 4.14
N LEU A 36 -7.99 11.58 3.07
CA LEU A 36 -6.71 10.94 2.75
C LEU A 36 -5.61 11.97 2.46
N ALA A 37 -5.93 13.08 1.79
CA ALA A 37 -4.97 14.15 1.54
C ALA A 37 -4.53 14.80 2.86
N ALA A 38 -5.46 15.11 3.75
CA ALA A 38 -5.15 15.67 5.07
C ALA A 38 -4.25 14.73 5.89
N LEU A 39 -4.59 13.45 5.99
CA LEU A 39 -3.79 12.46 6.71
C LEU A 39 -2.38 12.29 6.12
N ARG A 40 -2.22 12.42 4.80
CA ARG A 40 -0.90 12.41 4.15
C ARG A 40 -0.07 13.62 4.55
N VAL A 41 -0.67 14.80 4.59
CA VAL A 41 0.00 16.02 5.06
C VAL A 41 0.42 15.88 6.51
N ASP A 42 -0.46 15.37 7.38
CA ASP A 42 -0.16 15.15 8.80
C ASP A 42 0.99 14.16 8.99
N LEU A 43 1.01 13.07 8.23
CA LEU A 43 2.07 12.07 8.29
C LEU A 43 3.42 12.65 7.84
N VAL A 44 3.42 13.51 6.82
CA VAL A 44 4.63 14.24 6.39
C VAL A 44 5.08 15.21 7.48
N ALA A 45 4.17 15.97 8.08
CA ALA A 45 4.48 16.90 9.16
C ALA A 45 5.06 16.19 10.38
N GLN A 46 4.49 15.05 10.78
CA GLN A 46 5.02 14.21 11.87
C GLN A 46 6.43 13.70 11.57
N ARG A 47 6.71 13.34 10.30
CA ARG A 47 8.05 12.88 9.88
C ARG A 47 9.08 14.01 9.84
N SER A 48 8.65 15.23 9.57
CA SER A 48 9.53 16.41 9.51
C SER A 48 9.77 17.07 10.89
N GLY A 49 8.89 16.83 11.87
CA GLY A 49 8.98 17.42 13.22
C GLY A 49 10.01 16.77 14.17
N GLU A 50 10.72 15.71 13.76
CA GLU A 50 11.64 14.96 14.63
C GLU A 50 13.13 15.30 14.44
N VAL A 51 13.47 16.45 13.84
CA VAL A 51 14.87 16.91 13.69
C VAL A 51 15.01 18.41 14.00
N THR A 52 14.96 18.76 15.29
CA THR A 52 15.53 20.02 15.78
C THR A 52 16.43 19.75 16.98
N GLY A 53 17.64 19.26 16.68
CA GLY A 53 18.82 19.45 17.51
C GLY A 53 19.86 20.20 16.67
N PRO A 54 20.50 21.27 17.18
CA PRO A 54 21.40 22.08 16.38
C PRO A 54 22.70 21.32 16.13
N VAL A 55 23.04 21.07 14.87
CA VAL A 55 24.35 20.54 14.47
C VAL A 55 25.13 21.66 13.80
N PRO A 56 26.34 22.00 14.28
CA PRO A 56 27.14 23.06 13.70
C PRO A 56 27.66 22.67 12.31
N GLU A 57 27.67 23.64 11.41
CA GLU A 57 28.28 23.57 10.07
C GLU A 57 29.75 23.15 10.13
N ARG A 58 30.16 22.23 9.23
CA ARG A 58 31.35 22.37 8.35
C ARG A 58 31.49 21.20 7.34
N PRO A 59 32.33 21.33 6.29
CA PRO A 59 31.86 21.31 4.91
C PRO A 59 32.18 20.02 4.11
N GLN A 60 31.38 19.85 3.05
CA GLN A 60 31.61 19.12 1.78
C GLN A 60 32.59 17.94 1.74
N GLY A 61 32.03 16.76 1.42
CA GLY A 61 32.76 15.63 0.84
C GLY A 61 31.79 14.54 0.35
N ARG A 62 31.67 14.38 -0.97
CA ARG A 62 30.91 13.29 -1.63
C ARG A 62 31.56 11.91 -1.36
N PRO A 63 30.84 10.80 -1.59
CA PRO A 63 30.76 9.70 -0.65
C PRO A 63 31.81 8.62 -0.91
N SER A 64 32.37 8.04 0.15
CA SER A 64 33.01 6.74 0.06
C SER A 64 32.69 5.86 1.27
N ARG A 65 32.18 4.69 0.91
CA ARG A 65 32.07 3.41 1.62
C ARG A 65 32.58 3.30 3.07
N LYS A 66 31.71 2.60 3.83
CA LYS A 66 31.94 1.67 4.97
C LYS A 66 32.24 2.29 6.33
N ALA A 67 31.30 2.14 7.26
CA ALA A 67 31.32 1.13 8.35
C ALA A 67 30.70 1.69 9.65
N GLY A 68 29.92 0.84 10.33
CA GLY A 68 29.69 0.86 11.79
C GLY A 68 28.80 1.98 12.33
N SER A 69 27.58 1.68 12.78
CA SER A 69 27.22 1.48 14.21
C SER A 69 26.10 2.51 14.50
N VAL A 70 25.01 2.31 15.26
CA VAL A 70 24.82 1.59 16.52
C VAL A 70 23.34 1.21 16.66
N ALA A 71 23.07 0.23 17.51
CA ALA A 71 21.78 -0.41 17.76
C ALA A 71 20.70 0.52 18.34
N ALA A 72 19.65 0.80 17.56
CA ALA A 72 18.31 1.04 18.11
C ALA A 72 17.61 -0.32 18.21
N LYS A 73 17.14 -0.71 19.40
CA LYS A 73 16.38 -1.94 19.68
C LYS A 73 15.31 -2.18 18.61
N GLN A 74 15.41 -3.27 17.85
CA GLN A 74 14.33 -3.67 16.93
C GLN A 74 13.97 -5.11 17.30
N ALA A 75 12.68 -5.27 17.58
CA ALA A 75 11.95 -6.53 17.54
C ALA A 75 12.29 -7.30 16.25
N PRO A 76 12.18 -8.65 16.26
CA PRO A 76 12.99 -9.55 15.45
C PRO A 76 13.10 -9.09 13.99
N ARG A 77 14.22 -8.40 13.73
CA ARG A 77 14.54 -7.76 12.46
C ARG A 77 14.68 -8.85 11.42
N LEU A 78 13.77 -8.90 10.46
CA LEU A 78 14.14 -9.45 9.16
C LEU A 78 15.41 -8.72 8.74
N ARG A 79 16.49 -9.47 8.45
CA ARG A 79 17.84 -8.90 8.19
C ARG A 79 17.87 -7.86 7.06
N SER A 80 16.81 -7.73 6.28
CA SER A 80 16.64 -6.74 5.21
C SER A 80 15.48 -5.78 5.53
N ARG A 81 15.79 -4.48 5.60
CA ARG A 81 14.81 -3.40 5.76
C ARG A 81 13.73 -3.43 4.66
N VAL A 82 14.13 -3.82 3.45
CA VAL A 82 13.23 -3.95 2.29
C VAL A 82 12.22 -5.08 2.48
N ALA A 83 12.63 -6.19 3.10
CA ALA A 83 11.73 -7.31 3.39
C ALA A 83 10.64 -6.89 4.40
N GLN A 84 11.00 -6.12 5.41
CA GLN A 84 10.03 -5.57 6.36
C GLN A 84 9.04 -4.64 5.68
N ILE A 85 9.53 -3.71 4.84
CA ILE A 85 8.67 -2.77 4.08
C ILE A 85 7.67 -3.53 3.20
N ILE A 86 8.12 -4.59 2.52
CA ILE A 86 7.23 -5.42 1.69
C ILE A 86 6.19 -6.13 2.56
N VAL A 87 6.59 -6.73 3.68
CA VAL A 87 5.64 -7.41 4.58
C VAL A 87 4.63 -6.44 5.17
N ASP A 88 5.06 -5.26 5.64
CA ASP A 88 4.19 -4.23 6.19
C ASP A 88 3.20 -3.73 5.13
N ALA A 89 3.66 -3.53 3.88
CA ALA A 89 2.80 -3.16 2.75
C ALA A 89 1.77 -4.25 2.43
N LEU A 90 2.17 -5.52 2.49
CA LEU A 90 1.27 -6.65 2.26
C LEU A 90 0.25 -6.81 3.39
N VAL A 91 0.62 -6.54 4.64
CA VAL A 91 -0.30 -6.52 5.77
C VAL A 91 -1.29 -5.37 5.63
N ALA A 92 -0.83 -4.19 5.20
CA ALA A 92 -1.68 -3.03 4.95
C ALA A 92 -2.68 -3.26 3.81
N ALA A 93 -2.26 -3.98 2.75
CA ALA A 93 -3.14 -4.36 1.65
C ALA A 93 -4.13 -5.47 2.02
N GLY A 94 -3.85 -6.24 3.08
CA GLY A 94 -4.74 -7.26 3.61
C GLY A 94 -5.15 -8.29 2.57
N ASP A 95 -6.46 -8.44 2.36
CA ASP A 95 -7.02 -9.45 1.46
C ASP A 95 -7.00 -9.05 -0.02
N ALA A 96 -6.73 -7.77 -0.33
CA ALA A 96 -6.55 -7.31 -1.70
C ALA A 96 -5.21 -7.79 -2.29
N GLY A 97 -4.20 -8.02 -1.44
CA GLY A 97 -2.84 -8.31 -1.88
C GLY A 97 -2.19 -7.14 -2.63
N LEU A 98 -0.94 -7.32 -3.05
CA LEU A 98 -0.21 -6.36 -3.88
C LEU A 98 0.48 -7.06 -5.03
N SER A 99 0.38 -6.51 -6.23
CA SER A 99 1.11 -7.01 -7.38
C SER A 99 2.63 -6.87 -7.20
N GLY A 100 3.38 -7.69 -7.94
CA GLY A 100 4.84 -7.57 -7.97
C GLY A 100 5.33 -6.17 -8.41
N MET A 101 4.57 -5.46 -9.24
CA MET A 101 4.88 -4.09 -9.67
C MET A 101 4.63 -3.07 -8.57
N GLU A 102 3.52 -3.19 -7.84
CA GLU A 102 3.22 -2.29 -6.71
C GLU A 102 4.24 -2.43 -5.59
N LEU A 103 4.67 -3.66 -5.28
CA LEU A 103 5.77 -3.87 -4.35
C LEU A 103 7.07 -3.18 -4.80
N ASN A 104 7.38 -3.23 -6.10
CA ASN A 104 8.55 -2.53 -6.63
C ASN A 104 8.40 -1.00 -6.51
N LYS A 105 7.20 -0.47 -6.74
CA LYS A 105 6.91 0.96 -6.60
C LYS A 105 7.08 1.42 -5.16
N ILE A 106 6.52 0.69 -4.19
CA ILE A 106 6.65 0.99 -2.76
C ILE A 106 8.11 0.96 -2.31
N VAL A 107 8.87 -0.03 -2.77
CA VAL A 107 10.30 -0.15 -2.46
C VAL A 107 11.12 0.98 -3.10
N ALA A 108 10.77 1.38 -4.33
CA ALA A 108 11.40 2.50 -5.02
C ALA A 108 11.07 3.86 -4.39
N GLU A 109 9.82 4.08 -3.96
CA GLU A 109 9.40 5.28 -3.19
C GLU A 109 10.17 5.41 -1.88
N GLN A 110 10.62 4.28 -1.31
CA GLN A 110 11.46 4.24 -0.11
C GLN A 110 12.97 4.36 -0.42
N GLY A 111 13.34 4.60 -1.68
CA GLY A 111 14.73 4.84 -2.11
C GLY A 111 15.56 3.57 -2.34
N PHE A 112 14.93 2.40 -2.41
CA PHE A 112 15.63 1.13 -2.64
C PHE A 112 15.55 0.68 -4.11
N SER A 113 16.59 -0.02 -4.56
CA SER A 113 16.67 -0.51 -5.94
C SER A 113 15.71 -1.68 -6.22
N LYS A 114 15.37 -1.85 -7.50
CA LYS A 114 14.58 -2.98 -8.00
C LYS A 114 15.19 -4.35 -7.61
N ASP A 115 16.52 -4.49 -7.71
CA ASP A 115 17.23 -5.72 -7.30
C ASP A 115 17.05 -6.04 -5.82
N SER A 116 16.96 -5.00 -4.98
CA SER A 116 16.73 -5.16 -3.54
C SER A 116 15.31 -5.67 -3.25
N SER A 117 14.32 -5.22 -4.04
CA SER A 117 12.94 -5.72 -3.99
C SER A 117 12.87 -7.20 -4.38
N GLU A 118 13.54 -7.60 -5.45
CA GLU A 118 13.54 -9.00 -5.91
C GLU A 118 14.21 -9.94 -4.90
N LYS A 119 15.36 -9.54 -4.34
CA LYS A 119 16.03 -10.29 -3.26
C LYS A 119 15.15 -10.39 -2.00
N ALA A 120 14.42 -9.32 -1.67
CA ALA A 120 13.50 -9.32 -0.55
C ALA A 120 12.31 -10.27 -0.80
N LYS A 121 11.71 -10.26 -2.01
CA LYS A 121 10.65 -11.19 -2.43
C LYS A 121 11.06 -12.66 -2.32
N VAL A 122 12.28 -13.00 -2.76
CA VAL A 122 12.84 -14.35 -2.61
C VAL A 122 13.01 -14.72 -1.13
N SER A 123 13.50 -13.76 -0.32
CA SER A 123 13.75 -13.97 1.11
C SER A 123 12.47 -14.17 1.92
N ILE A 124 11.43 -13.34 1.70
CA ILE A 124 10.13 -13.46 2.40
C ILE A 124 9.36 -14.72 1.99
N LYS A 125 9.50 -15.17 0.74
CA LYS A 125 8.94 -16.44 0.27
C LYS A 125 9.61 -17.62 0.99
N ARG A 126 10.95 -17.62 1.07
CA ARG A 126 11.71 -18.67 1.76
C ARG A 126 11.39 -18.74 3.25
N LEU A 127 11.15 -17.58 3.87
CA LEU A 127 10.79 -17.47 5.29
C LEU A 127 9.29 -17.74 5.57
N LYS A 128 8.50 -18.08 4.54
CA LYS A 128 7.04 -18.29 4.64
C LYS A 128 6.27 -17.08 5.20
N LEU A 129 6.81 -15.88 5.03
CA LEU A 129 6.22 -14.62 5.51
C LEU A 129 5.29 -13.97 4.48
N ALA A 130 5.38 -14.38 3.22
CA ALA A 130 4.50 -13.95 2.16
C ALA A 130 4.15 -15.12 1.24
N ARG A 131 2.93 -15.10 0.73
CA ARG A 131 2.43 -16.02 -0.30
C ARG A 131 2.41 -15.30 -1.63
N HIS A 132 2.85 -15.98 -2.68
CA HIS A 132 2.80 -15.46 -4.04
C HIS A 132 1.81 -16.28 -4.86
N ASP A 133 0.75 -15.64 -5.29
CA ASP A 133 -0.18 -16.19 -6.25
C ASP A 133 0.36 -15.94 -7.66
N ARG A 134 0.76 -17.02 -8.33
CA ARG A 134 1.29 -16.98 -9.70
C ARG A 134 0.21 -16.66 -10.74
N ILE A 135 -1.06 -16.94 -10.44
CA ILE A 135 -2.18 -16.77 -11.37
C ILE A 135 -2.65 -15.32 -11.32
N ALA A 136 -2.83 -14.79 -10.11
CA ALA A 136 -3.17 -13.39 -9.93
C ALA A 136 -1.95 -12.46 -10.14
N THR A 137 -0.71 -12.96 -10.11
CA THR A 137 0.52 -12.14 -9.99
C THR A 137 0.53 -11.23 -8.75
N HIS A 138 -0.23 -11.60 -7.72
CA HIS A 138 -0.34 -10.88 -6.46
C HIS A 138 0.44 -11.58 -5.34
N TRP A 139 1.02 -10.78 -4.47
CA TRP A 139 1.64 -11.19 -3.22
C TRP A 139 0.68 -10.89 -2.08
N TYR A 140 0.68 -11.76 -1.07
CA TYR A 140 -0.12 -11.64 0.15
C TYR A 140 0.76 -11.85 1.37
N ALA A 141 0.41 -11.24 2.50
CA ALA A 141 1.08 -11.51 3.77
C ALA A 141 0.75 -12.93 4.28
N ALA A 142 1.63 -13.52 5.09
CA ALA A 142 1.36 -14.80 5.72
C ALA A 142 0.08 -14.76 6.55
N GLY A 143 -0.91 -15.60 6.20
CA GLY A 143 -2.20 -15.67 6.88
C GLY A 143 -3.26 -14.66 6.40
N LYS A 144 -2.97 -13.84 5.38
CA LYS A 144 -3.91 -12.92 4.73
C LYS A 144 -4.07 -13.27 3.25
N GLY A 145 -5.19 -12.86 2.64
CA GLY A 145 -5.56 -13.23 1.27
C GLY A 145 -6.66 -14.30 1.21
N PRO A 146 -7.19 -14.60 0.01
CA PRO A 146 -8.29 -15.53 -0.16
C PRO A 146 -7.96 -16.92 0.42
N LYS A 147 -8.90 -17.50 1.18
CA LYS A 147 -8.78 -18.82 1.84
C LYS A 147 -8.42 -19.97 0.89
N ARG A 148 -8.57 -19.77 -0.43
CA ARG A 148 -8.09 -20.64 -1.50
C ARG A 148 -7.25 -19.82 -2.47
N ILE A 149 -5.94 -20.01 -2.45
CA ILE A 149 -5.08 -19.65 -3.58
C ILE A 149 -5.01 -20.91 -4.46
N PRO A 150 -5.49 -20.89 -5.71
CA PRO A 150 -5.35 -22.04 -6.61
C PRO A 150 -3.86 -22.30 -6.86
N GLY A 151 -3.36 -23.49 -6.48
CA GLY A 151 -1.96 -23.88 -6.67
C GLY A 151 -1.15 -24.16 -5.40
N GLU A 152 -1.73 -24.03 -4.21
CA GLU A 152 -1.25 -24.78 -3.03
C GLU A 152 -1.97 -26.14 -2.98
N GLY A 153 -1.42 -27.10 -3.72
CA GLY A 153 -1.74 -28.53 -3.66
C GLY A 153 -0.44 -29.32 -3.67
#